data_AF-A0A5M3X6U5-F1
#
_entry.id   AF-A0A5M3X6U5-F1
#
_cell.length_a   1.000
_cell.length_b   1.000
_cell.length_c   1.000
_cell.angle_alpha   90.00
_cell.angle_beta   90.00
_cell.angle_gamma   90.00
#
_symmetry.space_group_name_H-M   'P 1'
#
loop_
_entity.id
_entity.type
_entity.pdbx_description
1 polymer ?
#
loop_
_entity_poly.entity_id
_entity_poly.type
_entity_poly.pdbx_seq_one_letter_code
_entity_poly.pdbx_strand_id
1 'polypeptide(L)' 'MIADYLAAETAPIRVFHDVGELESSNTHSRWLDHVLTGKGYDTLYREFAGGHDYAWWRGIFADALLWCFPLRSRDRSQA' A
#
# COMPACT_ATOMS: atom_id res chain seq x y z
N MET A 1 -16.57 14.74 -6.62
CA MET A 1 -16.60 13.67 -7.66
C MET A 1 -15.16 13.24 -7.99
N ILE A 2 -14.95 12.16 -8.76
CA ILE A 2 -13.62 11.63 -9.13
C ILE A 2 -12.69 12.70 -9.73
N ALA A 3 -13.24 13.67 -10.47
CA ALA A 3 -12.49 14.78 -11.06
C ALA A 3 -11.77 15.64 -10.00
N ASP A 4 -12.42 15.93 -8.86
CA ASP A 4 -11.83 16.71 -7.77
C ASP A 4 -10.64 15.96 -7.15
N TYR A 5 -10.75 14.64 -7.05
CA TYR A 5 -9.68 13.78 -6.53
C TYR A 5 -8.47 13.70 -7.46
N LEU A 6 -8.71 13.71 -8.78
CA LEU A 6 -7.65 13.77 -9.77
C LEU A 6 -6.93 15.12 -9.74
N ALA A 7 -7.68 16.22 -9.60
CA ALA A 7 -7.16 17.59 -9.56
C ALA A 7 -6.42 17.95 -8.26
N ALA A 8 -6.70 17.26 -7.14
CA ALA A 8 -6.05 17.51 -5.87
C ALA A 8 -4.53 17.27 -5.93
N GLU A 9 -3.75 18.11 -5.26
CA GLU A 9 -2.31 17.88 -5.09
C GLU A 9 -2.04 16.61 -4.27
N THR A 10 -0.88 15.99 -4.51
CA THR A 10 -0.46 14.81 -3.75
C THR A 10 0.03 15.18 -2.36
N ALA A 11 -0.35 14.38 -1.37
CA ALA A 11 0.21 14.48 -0.02
C ALA A 11 1.53 13.70 0.08
N PRO A 12 2.46 14.08 0.96
CA PRO A 12 3.74 13.38 1.17
C PRO A 12 3.55 12.12 2.02
N ILE A 13 2.74 11.18 1.52
CA ILE A 13 2.41 9.92 2.18
C ILE A 13 2.90 8.75 1.36
N ARG A 14 3.11 7.62 2.06
CA ARG A 14 3.38 6.33 1.44
C ARG A 14 2.18 5.41 1.63
N VAL A 15 1.84 4.64 0.61
CA VAL A 15 0.65 3.78 0.62
C VAL A 15 1.06 2.33 0.44
N PHE A 16 0.79 1.50 1.44
CA PHE A 16 0.85 0.06 1.29
C PHE A 16 -0.56 -0.45 0.98
N HIS A 17 -0.73 -1.16 -0.13
CA HIS A 17 -2.04 -1.59 -0.61
C HIS A 17 -2.00 -3.07 -1.01
N ASP A 18 -2.70 -3.90 -0.26
CA ASP A 18 -2.87 -5.32 -0.58
C ASP A 18 -4.33 -5.68 -0.87
N VAL A 19 -4.52 -6.72 -1.67
CA VAL A 19 -5.83 -7.33 -1.91
C VAL A 19 -5.71 -8.84 -2.15
N GLY A 20 -6.70 -9.59 -1.67
CA GLY A 20 -6.81 -11.01 -1.93
C GLY A 20 -7.33 -11.28 -3.36
N GLU A 21 -6.77 -12.28 -4.03
CA GLU A 21 -7.24 -12.72 -5.36
C GLU A 21 -8.64 -13.35 -5.30
N LEU A 22 -9.08 -13.82 -4.13
CA LEU A 22 -10.41 -14.41 -3.94
C LEU A 22 -11.49 -13.35 -3.64
N GLU A 23 -11.12 -12.06 -3.60
CA GLU A 23 -12.04 -10.96 -3.32
C GLU A 23 -12.67 -10.39 -4.60
N SER A 24 -13.99 -10.16 -4.55
CA SER A 24 -14.69 -9.43 -5.63
C SER A 24 -14.22 -7.99 -5.81
N SER A 25 -13.54 -7.42 -4.81
CA SER A 25 -13.01 -6.05 -4.83
C SER A 25 -11.67 -5.91 -5.56
N ASN A 26 -11.03 -7.01 -5.99
CA ASN A 26 -9.71 -6.98 -6.62
C ASN A 26 -9.64 -6.03 -7.83
N THR A 27 -10.67 -5.99 -8.69
CA THR A 27 -10.72 -5.05 -9.83
C THR A 27 -10.68 -3.59 -9.38
N HIS A 28 -11.34 -3.24 -8.28
CA HIS A 28 -11.30 -1.89 -7.73
C HIS A 28 -9.93 -1.56 -7.12
N SER A 29 -9.29 -2.55 -6.48
CA SER A 29 -7.94 -2.41 -5.96
C SER A 29 -6.92 -2.15 -7.08
N ARG A 30 -6.96 -2.90 -8.19
CA ARG A 30 -6.13 -2.62 -9.37
C ARG A 30 -6.35 -1.22 -9.93
N TRP A 31 -7.60 -0.76 -9.97
CA TRP A 31 -7.89 0.59 -10.43
C TRP A 31 -7.33 1.67 -9.50
N LEU A 32 -7.42 1.46 -8.18
CA LEU A 32 -6.81 2.36 -7.20
C LEU A 32 -5.30 2.43 -7.34
N ASP A 33 -4.62 1.28 -7.53
CA ASP A 33 -3.18 1.23 -7.78
C ASP A 33 -2.79 2.07 -9.02
N HIS A 34 -3.52 1.92 -10.13
CA HIS A 34 -3.29 2.72 -11.32
C HIS A 34 -3.45 4.22 -11.07
N VAL A 35 -4.45 4.63 -10.28
CA VAL A 35 -4.66 6.05 -9.93
C VAL A 35 -3.52 6.56 -9.03
N LEU A 36 -3.12 5.80 -8.00
CA LEU A 36 -2.07 6.21 -7.07
C LEU A 36 -0.71 6.31 -7.77
N THR A 37 -0.35 5.30 -8.56
CA THR A 37 0.87 5.29 -9.37
C THR A 37 0.84 6.40 -10.43
N GLY A 38 -0.29 6.60 -11.10
CA GLY A 38 -0.44 7.68 -12.09
C GLY A 38 -0.30 9.09 -11.51
N LYS A 39 -0.65 9.28 -10.24
CA LYS A 39 -0.42 10.54 -9.50
C LYS A 39 1.00 10.69 -8.93
N GLY A 40 1.83 9.64 -9.00
CA GLY A 40 3.20 9.67 -8.50
C GLY A 40 3.34 9.47 -6.99
N TYR A 41 2.37 8.81 -6.34
CA TYR A 41 2.54 8.40 -4.94
C TYR A 41 3.61 7.32 -4.80
N ASP A 42 4.33 7.33 -3.68
CA ASP A 42 5.16 6.20 -3.27
C ASP A 42 4.23 5.11 -2.72
N THR A 43 4.00 4.08 -3.53
CA THR A 43 3.03 3.02 -3.28
C THR A 43 3.66 1.64 -3.46
N LEU A 44 3.20 0.69 -2.65
CA LEU A 44 3.47 -0.74 -2.83
C LEU A 44 2.15 -1.48 -2.93
N TYR A 45 1.81 -1.90 -4.15
CA TYR A 45 0.64 -2.73 -4.43
C TYR A 45 1.03 -4.21 -4.48
N ARG A 46 0.20 -5.08 -3.88
CA ARG A 46 0.36 -6.53 -4.02
C ARG A 46 -0.96 -7.29 -3.99
N GLU A 47 -0.99 -8.40 -4.73
CA GLU A 47 -2.05 -9.39 -4.67
C GLU A 47 -1.54 -10.62 -3.93
N PHE A 48 -2.41 -11.27 -3.15
CA PHE A 48 -2.08 -12.51 -2.46
C PHE A 48 -3.15 -13.57 -2.68
N ALA A 49 -2.74 -14.83 -2.67
CA ALA A 49 -3.59 -16.01 -2.90
C ALA A 49 -4.50 -16.32 -1.69
N GLY A 50 -5.32 -15.35 -1.30
CA GLY A 50 -6.24 -15.42 -0.17
C GLY A 50 -7.45 -14.52 -0.37
N GLY A 51 -8.28 -14.44 0.66
CA GLY A 51 -9.51 -13.64 0.67
C GLY A 51 -9.68 -12.87 1.98
N HIS A 52 -10.92 -12.65 2.36
CA HIS A 52 -11.34 -11.80 3.48
C HIS A 52 -11.14 -12.49 4.84
N ASP A 53 -9.88 -12.80 5.17
CA ASP A 53 -9.54 -13.59 6.35
C ASP A 53 -8.33 -13.02 7.10
N TYR A 54 -8.48 -12.89 8.41
CA TYR A 54 -7.47 -12.44 9.34
C TYR A 54 -6.17 -13.27 9.31
N ALA A 55 -6.27 -14.57 9.01
CA ALA A 55 -5.12 -15.46 8.92
C ALA A 55 -4.10 -14.98 7.86
N TRP A 56 -4.58 -14.39 6.77
CA TRP A 56 -3.75 -13.75 5.74
C TRP A 56 -3.27 -12.37 6.22
N TRP A 57 -4.19 -11.54 6.68
CA TRP A 57 -3.90 -10.14 6.99
C TRP A 57 -2.88 -9.95 8.11
N ARG A 58 -2.85 -10.82 9.12
CA ARG A 58 -1.94 -10.67 10.26
C ARG A 58 -0.46 -10.62 9.84
N GLY A 59 -0.06 -11.44 8.86
CA GLY A 59 1.30 -11.44 8.34
C GLY A 59 1.53 -10.23 7.44
N ILE A 60 0.54 -9.93 6.60
CA ILE A 60 0.60 -8.82 5.67
C ILE A 60 0.73 -7.46 6.37
N PHE A 61 0.02 -7.30 7.49
CA PHE A 61 0.09 -6.10 8.30
C PHE A 61 1.50 -5.86 8.88
N ALA A 62 2.21 -6.92 9.26
CA ALA A 62 3.59 -6.80 9.72
C ALA A 62 4.53 -6.32 8.58
N ASP A 63 4.37 -6.86 7.37
CA ASP A 63 5.12 -6.40 6.19
C ASP A 63 4.83 -4.91 5.89
N ALA A 64 3.54 -4.53 5.96
CA ALA A 64 3.11 -3.16 5.72
C ALA A 64 3.78 -2.18 6.68
N LEU A 65 3.87 -2.53 7.96
CA LEU A 65 4.56 -1.70 8.96
C LEU A 65 6.06 -1.56 8.65
N LEU A 66 6.73 -2.65 8.27
CA LEU A 66 8.16 -2.61 7.92
C LEU A 66 8.42 -1.72 6.69
N TRP A 67 7.54 -1.79 5.69
CA TRP A 67 7.65 -0.97 4.49
C TRP A 67 7.31 0.51 4.76
N CYS A 68 6.22 0.78 5.48
CA CYS A 68 5.79 2.12 5.86
C CYS A 68 6.71 2.79 6.88
N PHE A 69 7.49 2.02 7.64
CA PHE A 69 8.42 2.53 8.64
C PHE A 69 9.74 1.74 8.60
N PRO A 70 10.56 1.90 7.55
CA PRO A 70 11.86 1.26 7.46
C PRO A 70 12.63 1.58 8.72
N LEU A 71 13.24 0.55 9.31
CA LEU A 71 14.13 0.74 10.45
C LEU A 71 15.19 1.74 10.04
N ARG A 72 15.18 2.92 10.67
CA ARG A 72 16.30 3.85 10.54
C ARG A 72 17.51 3.06 10.98
N SER A 73 18.48 2.88 10.08
CA SER A 73 19.81 2.41 10.47
C SER A 73 20.23 3.33 11.61
N ARG A 74 20.30 2.81 12.84
CA ARG A 74 21.02 3.51 13.89
C ARG A 74 22.41 3.69 13.33
N ASP A 75 22.77 4.94 13.10
CA ASP A 75 24.11 5.33 12.75
C ASP A 75 25.05 4.70 13.79
N ARG A 76 25.76 3.65 13.37
CA ARG A 76 26.64 2.87 14.23
C ARG A 76 28.02 3.53 14.23
N SER A 77 28.03 4.85 14.38
CA SER A 77 29.22 5.70 14.31
C SER A 77 29.39 6.55 15.57
N GLN A 78 29.15 5.99 16.76
CA GLN A 78 29.85 6.43 17.97
C GLN A 78 30.13 5.22 18.86
N ALA A 79 31.30 4.62 18.66
CA ALA A 79 32.02 3.78 19.61
C ALA A 79 33.51 4.10 19.45
#